data_AF-A0A0W0G8P2-F1
#
_entry.id   AF-A0A0W0G8P2-F1
#
_cell.length_a   1.000
_cell.length_b   1.000
_cell.length_c   1.000
_cell.angle_alpha   90.00
_cell.angle_beta   90.00
_cell.angle_gamma   90.00
#
_symmetry.space_group_name_H-M   'P 1'
#
loop_
_entity.id
_entity.type
_entity.pdbx_description
1 polymer ?
#
loop_
_entity_poly.entity_id
_entity_poly.type
_entity_poly.pdbx_seq_one_letter_code
_entity_poly.pdbx_strand_id
1 'polypeptide(L)'
;MPPKKQQQGSSSKAAVDKTFGMKNKNKSAKVQKEVQRIQQQQQNAGKSRAALEKEKEKELRNKQKAEEEKRKKEEAALLKPVISQKVPFGVDPKTVLCAYFKVGQCDKGSKCKFSHDVDVGRKVEKKNLYEDTREEKMADTMDQWDEEKLRKVVLSKHGNPRTTTDASPFSLLYDALKLTDTNRSFGWFWECPNGDNCQYRHALPPGFVLKSQKKAADEAAKANTISLEDFLEVERHKLGSNLTPVTPESFAKWKKTRMDKKQAEEEALHKAKEVQNAAGKNTGMSGRDLFQYNPEWFEDSDDDGEDDWDLAKYRREKEEEDLAAEEKRIADLALQDGYHEDGA
;
A
#
# COMPACT_ATOMS: atom_id res chain seq x y z
N MET A 1 46.99 48.02 71.36
CA MET A 1 47.32 46.61 71.06
C MET A 1 46.03 45.80 71.08
N PRO A 2 45.61 45.17 69.96
CA PRO A 2 44.39 44.37 69.92
C PRO A 2 44.62 42.95 70.47
N PRO A 3 43.63 42.32 71.14
CA PRO A 3 43.80 41.02 71.76
C PRO A 3 43.86 39.89 70.73
N LYS A 4 44.75 38.94 71.00
CA LYS A 4 45.15 37.83 70.15
C LYS A 4 44.01 36.80 70.00
N LYS A 5 43.54 36.62 68.76
CA LYS A 5 42.49 35.66 68.37
C LYS A 5 43.00 34.21 68.57
N GLN A 6 42.47 33.50 69.57
CA GLN A 6 42.72 32.06 69.74
C GLN A 6 42.02 31.27 68.64
N GLN A 7 42.78 30.46 67.90
CA GLN A 7 42.27 29.52 66.90
C GLN A 7 41.52 28.37 67.58
N GLN A 8 40.24 28.20 67.26
CA GLN A 8 39.47 27.00 67.62
C GLN A 8 40.02 25.80 66.84
N GLY A 9 40.53 24.81 67.57
CA GLY A 9 41.02 23.55 66.99
C GLY A 9 39.90 22.74 66.35
N SER A 10 40.12 22.25 65.13
CA SER A 10 39.16 21.42 64.40
C SER A 10 38.89 20.09 65.13
N SER A 11 37.62 19.75 65.31
CA SER A 11 37.14 18.49 65.94
C SER A 11 37.66 17.21 65.27
N SER A 12 38.19 17.33 64.04
CA SER A 12 38.87 16.26 63.31
C SER A 12 40.18 15.82 63.95
N LYS A 13 40.93 16.72 64.63
CA LYS A 13 42.18 16.33 65.31
C LYS A 13 41.93 15.41 66.50
N ALA A 14 40.84 15.61 67.25
CA ALA A 14 40.50 14.77 68.41
C ALA A 14 40.08 13.33 68.03
N ALA A 15 39.49 13.12 66.84
CA ALA A 15 39.12 11.80 66.33
C ALA A 15 40.33 10.98 65.86
N VAL A 16 41.30 11.68 65.24
CA VAL A 16 42.53 11.07 64.74
C VAL A 16 43.43 10.62 65.89
N ASP A 17 43.42 11.34 67.01
CA ASP A 17 44.23 11.10 68.22
C ASP A 17 43.74 9.88 69.04
N LYS A 18 42.43 9.79 69.32
CA LYS A 18 41.83 8.64 70.04
C LYS A 18 41.91 7.31 69.29
N THR A 19 42.07 7.35 67.97
CA THR A 19 42.21 6.16 67.13
C THR A 19 43.66 5.92 66.68
N PHE A 20 44.60 6.81 67.00
CA PHE A 20 45.99 6.78 66.49
C PHE A 20 46.76 5.52 66.90
N GLY A 21 46.63 5.08 68.16
CA GLY A 21 47.36 3.92 68.69
C GLY A 21 46.79 2.54 68.30
N MET A 22 45.56 2.47 67.78
CA MET A 22 44.92 1.21 67.37
C MET A 22 45.14 0.85 65.90
N LYS A 23 45.72 1.78 65.11
CA LYS A 23 45.94 1.62 63.67
C LYS A 23 46.89 0.46 63.30
N ASN A 24 47.79 0.07 64.21
CA ASN A 24 48.70 -1.06 64.02
C ASN A 24 48.05 -2.44 64.28
N LYS A 25 46.80 -2.50 64.76
CA LYS A 25 46.04 -3.73 65.05
C LYS A 25 44.70 -3.82 64.31
N ASN A 26 44.56 -3.07 63.21
CA ASN A 26 43.34 -2.93 62.38
C ASN A 26 42.82 -4.22 61.72
N LYS A 27 43.52 -5.34 61.84
CA LYS A 27 43.10 -6.65 61.31
C LYS A 27 42.22 -7.45 62.27
N SER A 28 42.14 -7.06 63.55
CA SER A 28 41.30 -7.75 64.53
C SER A 28 39.87 -7.19 64.53
N ALA A 29 38.88 -8.08 64.37
CA ALA A 29 37.45 -7.72 64.39
C ALA A 29 37.03 -6.98 65.68
N LYS A 30 37.70 -7.24 66.81
CA LYS A 30 37.45 -6.53 68.07
C LYS A 30 37.94 -5.07 68.01
N VAL A 31 39.08 -4.83 67.38
CA VAL A 31 39.65 -3.48 67.21
C VAL A 31 38.82 -2.66 66.24
N GLN A 32 38.34 -3.27 65.15
CA GLN A 32 37.45 -2.62 64.19
C GLN A 32 36.12 -2.19 64.84
N LYS A 33 35.50 -3.07 65.65
CA LYS A 33 34.28 -2.72 66.42
C LYS A 33 34.52 -1.58 67.41
N GLU A 34 35.66 -1.56 68.09
CA GLU A 34 36.00 -0.49 69.03
C GLU A 34 36.24 0.85 68.31
N VAL A 35 36.90 0.84 67.14
CA VAL A 35 37.08 2.04 66.30
C VAL A 35 35.73 2.56 65.80
N GLN A 36 34.81 1.68 65.37
CA GLN A 36 33.45 2.06 64.98
C GLN A 36 32.67 2.66 66.17
N ARG A 37 32.80 2.09 67.37
CA ARG A 37 32.17 2.61 68.60
C ARG A 37 32.67 4.01 68.94
N ILE A 38 33.99 4.24 68.87
CA ILE A 38 34.61 5.55 69.13
C ILE A 38 34.16 6.57 68.07
N GLN A 39 34.12 6.19 66.80
CA GLN A 39 33.63 7.05 65.72
C GLN A 39 32.15 7.42 65.91
N GLN A 40 31.29 6.46 66.26
CA GLN A 40 29.87 6.69 66.51
C GLN A 40 29.63 7.57 67.74
N GLN A 41 30.40 7.38 68.82
CA GLN A 41 30.37 8.26 69.99
C GLN A 41 30.76 9.70 69.63
N GLN A 42 31.74 9.87 68.74
CA GLN A 42 32.21 11.20 68.32
C GLN A 42 31.27 11.88 67.33
N GLN A 43 30.57 11.13 66.47
CA GLN A 43 29.51 11.65 65.60
C GLN A 43 28.26 12.08 66.37
N ASN A 44 28.00 11.43 67.51
CA ASN A 44 26.89 11.77 68.39
C ASN A 44 27.26 12.85 69.42
N ALA A 45 28.55 13.12 69.63
CA ALA A 45 29.01 14.18 70.52
C ALA A 45 28.75 15.56 69.88
N GLY A 46 27.78 16.30 70.42
CA GLY A 46 27.44 17.67 70.00
C GLY A 46 26.08 17.82 69.31
N LYS A 47 25.35 16.73 69.03
CA LYS A 47 23.97 16.79 68.53
C LYS A 47 23.00 16.67 69.71
N SER A 48 21.99 17.55 69.80
CA SER A 48 20.94 17.43 70.81
C SER A 48 20.06 16.20 70.53
N ARG A 49 19.47 15.60 71.57
CA ARG A 49 18.59 14.42 71.43
C ARG A 49 17.46 14.65 70.44
N ALA A 50 16.88 15.86 70.45
CA ALA A 50 15.84 16.29 69.50
C ALA A 50 16.34 16.40 68.05
N ALA A 51 17.60 16.78 67.81
CA ALA A 51 18.18 16.82 66.46
C ALA A 51 18.43 15.40 65.92
N LEU A 52 18.84 14.47 66.78
CA LEU A 52 19.08 13.07 66.41
C LEU A 52 17.77 12.32 66.09
N GLU A 53 16.70 12.60 66.85
CA GLU A 53 15.37 12.04 66.60
C GLU A 53 14.79 12.57 65.27
N LYS A 54 14.95 13.87 64.97
CA LYS A 54 14.51 14.47 63.70
C LYS A 54 15.30 13.98 62.48
N GLU A 55 16.58 13.65 62.63
CA GLU A 55 17.41 13.05 61.57
C GLU A 55 16.96 11.61 61.27
N LYS A 56 16.71 10.81 62.30
CA LYS A 56 16.18 9.44 62.18
C LYS A 56 14.77 9.40 61.58
N GLU A 57 13.90 10.33 61.94
CA GLU A 57 12.55 10.43 61.37
C GLU A 57 12.60 10.76 59.87
N LYS A 58 13.50 11.67 59.45
CA LYS A 58 13.72 11.96 58.03
C LYS A 58 14.29 10.77 57.27
N GLU A 59 15.22 10.03 57.86
CA GLU A 59 15.80 8.83 57.25
C GLU A 59 14.75 7.72 57.11
N LEU A 60 13.92 7.50 58.13
CA LEU A 60 12.80 6.55 58.09
C LEU A 60 11.78 6.93 57.00
N ARG A 61 11.43 8.23 56.90
CA ARG A 61 10.52 8.74 55.87
C ARG A 61 11.10 8.61 54.46
N ASN A 62 12.39 8.86 54.28
CA ASN A 62 13.06 8.68 52.99
C ASN A 62 13.14 7.20 52.60
N LYS A 63 13.37 6.32 53.57
CA LYS A 63 13.38 4.87 53.35
C LYS A 63 11.99 4.33 53.00
N GLN A 64 10.95 4.78 53.69
CA GLN A 64 9.56 4.44 53.37
C GLN A 64 9.16 4.91 51.96
N LYS A 65 9.55 6.13 51.56
CA LYS A 65 9.31 6.63 50.20
C LYS A 65 10.05 5.80 49.15
N ALA A 66 11.31 5.42 49.41
CA ALA A 66 12.08 4.58 48.50
C ALA A 66 11.50 3.16 48.38
N GLU A 67 10.98 2.58 49.46
CA GLU A 67 10.31 1.28 49.46
C GLU A 67 8.95 1.35 48.74
N GLU A 68 8.18 2.44 48.92
CA GLU A 68 6.92 2.65 48.20
C GLU A 68 7.16 2.86 46.69
N GLU A 69 8.20 3.60 46.31
CA GLU A 69 8.59 3.77 44.90
C GLU A 69 9.02 2.45 44.27
N LYS A 70 9.80 1.64 45.00
CA LYS A 70 10.17 0.28 44.56
C LYS A 70 8.95 -0.62 44.39
N ARG A 71 8.03 -0.61 45.35
CA ARG A 71 6.78 -1.39 45.28
C ARG A 71 5.92 -0.96 44.09
N LYS A 72 5.76 0.35 43.86
CA LYS A 72 5.05 0.87 42.68
C LYS A 72 5.71 0.45 41.36
N LYS A 73 7.05 0.40 41.31
CA LYS A 73 7.80 -0.06 40.14
C LYS A 73 7.64 -1.57 39.90
N GLU A 74 7.58 -2.37 40.96
CA GLU A 74 7.32 -3.81 40.90
C GLU A 74 5.86 -4.11 40.49
N GLU A 75 4.89 -3.39 41.04
CA GLU A 75 3.46 -3.47 40.66
C GLU A 75 3.28 -3.09 39.17
N ALA A 76 3.93 -2.01 38.72
CA ALA A 76 3.91 -1.61 37.31
C ALA A 76 4.62 -2.61 36.38
N ALA A 77 5.57 -3.39 36.88
CA ALA A 77 6.20 -4.47 36.13
C ALA A 77 5.29 -5.71 36.01
N LEU A 78 4.51 -6.01 37.05
CA LEU A 78 3.59 -7.14 37.07
C LEU A 78 2.35 -6.92 36.18
N LEU A 79 1.90 -5.67 36.05
CA LEU A 79 0.74 -5.28 35.23
C LEU A 79 1.05 -5.16 33.72
N LYS A 80 2.22 -5.60 33.26
CA LYS A 80 2.58 -5.56 31.83
C LYS A 80 1.82 -6.65 31.06
N PRO A 81 1.08 -6.31 29.99
CA PRO A 81 0.32 -7.28 29.23
C PRO A 81 1.24 -8.27 28.50
N VAL A 82 0.86 -9.56 28.51
CA VAL A 82 1.56 -10.61 27.76
C VAL A 82 1.20 -10.49 26.27
N ILE A 83 2.14 -10.01 25.45
CA ILE A 83 1.92 -9.79 24.02
C ILE A 83 2.32 -11.04 23.22
N SER A 84 1.37 -11.87 22.80
CA SER A 84 1.66 -12.99 21.90
C SER A 84 1.61 -12.55 20.42
N GLN A 85 2.75 -12.54 19.73
CA GLN A 85 2.83 -12.25 18.29
C GLN A 85 2.69 -13.55 17.47
N LYS A 86 1.58 -13.69 16.74
CA LYS A 86 1.33 -14.83 15.84
C LYS A 86 1.75 -14.43 14.42
N VAL A 87 2.55 -15.28 13.77
CA VAL A 87 2.98 -15.08 12.37
C VAL A 87 2.25 -16.11 11.50
N PRO A 88 1.65 -15.68 10.37
CA PRO A 88 1.07 -16.59 9.38
C PRO A 88 2.07 -17.60 8.82
N PHE A 89 1.58 -18.77 8.42
CA PHE A 89 2.42 -19.82 7.85
C PHE A 89 3.08 -19.36 6.54
N GLY A 90 4.39 -19.53 6.39
CA GLY A 90 5.16 -19.15 5.20
C GLY A 90 5.84 -17.78 5.23
N VAL A 91 5.68 -16.98 6.29
CA VAL A 91 6.41 -15.70 6.47
C VAL A 91 7.58 -15.89 7.42
N ASP A 92 8.79 -15.53 6.97
CA ASP A 92 9.99 -15.60 7.80
C ASP A 92 9.85 -14.72 9.05
N PRO A 93 9.98 -15.25 10.27
CA PRO A 93 9.76 -14.48 11.50
C PRO A 93 10.68 -13.26 11.64
N LYS A 94 11.86 -13.28 10.99
CA LYS A 94 12.80 -12.16 10.97
C LYS A 94 12.40 -11.02 10.05
N THR A 95 11.40 -11.18 9.18
CA THR A 95 10.86 -10.06 8.37
C THR A 95 9.74 -9.32 9.09
N VAL A 96 9.38 -9.76 10.31
CA VAL A 96 8.35 -9.12 11.12
C VAL A 96 9.00 -8.43 12.31
N LEU A 97 8.66 -7.15 12.54
CA LEU A 97 9.12 -6.39 13.70
C LEU A 97 8.67 -7.08 15.00
N CYS A 98 9.59 -7.20 15.95
CA CYS A 98 9.34 -7.76 17.27
C CYS A 98 8.39 -6.86 18.08
N ALA A 99 7.24 -7.40 18.48
CA ALA A 99 6.26 -6.66 19.30
C ALA A 99 6.84 -6.24 20.66
N TYR A 100 7.70 -7.07 21.26
CA TYR A 100 8.39 -6.74 22.52
C TYR A 100 9.45 -5.66 22.33
N PHE A 101 10.12 -5.62 21.18
CA PHE A 101 11.10 -4.58 20.87
C PHE A 101 10.41 -3.24 20.63
N LYS A 102 9.26 -3.25 19.95
CA LYS A 102 8.41 -2.06 19.77
C LYS A 102 7.97 -1.45 21.11
N VAL A 103 7.80 -2.27 22.15
CA VAL A 103 7.45 -1.84 23.52
C VAL A 103 8.70 -1.59 24.39
N GLY A 104 9.91 -1.81 23.86
CA GLY A 104 11.16 -1.63 24.60
C GLY A 104 11.44 -2.70 25.68
N GLN A 105 10.73 -3.82 25.64
CA GLN A 105 10.77 -4.90 26.65
C GLN A 105 11.32 -6.22 26.06
N CYS A 106 12.11 -6.17 24.99
CA CYS A 106 12.68 -7.37 24.40
C CYS A 106 14.01 -7.77 25.05
N ASP A 107 14.01 -8.80 25.88
CA ASP A 107 15.21 -9.33 26.53
C ASP A 107 16.11 -10.16 25.59
N LYS A 108 15.63 -10.46 24.37
CA LYS A 108 16.31 -11.36 23.43
C LYS A 108 17.36 -10.66 22.56
N GLY A 109 17.40 -9.32 22.56
CA GLY A 109 18.39 -8.53 21.82
C GLY A 109 18.56 -8.99 20.37
N SER A 110 19.81 -9.14 19.91
CA SER A 110 20.14 -9.58 18.54
C SER A 110 19.80 -11.04 18.22
N LYS A 111 19.48 -11.85 19.24
CA LYS A 111 19.07 -13.26 19.08
C LYS A 111 17.55 -13.42 19.02
N CYS A 112 16.80 -12.32 18.95
CA CYS A 112 15.36 -12.37 18.81
C CYS A 112 14.94 -13.07 17.51
N LYS A 113 13.88 -13.88 17.58
CA LYS A 113 13.26 -14.53 16.42
C LYS A 113 12.65 -13.52 15.43
N PHE A 114 12.31 -12.33 15.94
CA PHE A 114 11.69 -11.22 15.23
C PHE A 114 12.68 -10.08 15.02
N SER A 115 12.48 -9.26 13.99
CA SER A 115 13.39 -8.14 13.68
C SER A 115 13.33 -7.04 14.74
N HIS A 116 14.49 -6.44 15.02
CA HIS A 116 14.66 -5.23 15.83
C HIS A 116 14.96 -4.00 14.96
N ASP A 117 14.79 -4.11 13.65
CA ASP A 117 14.90 -2.99 12.74
C ASP A 117 13.57 -2.24 12.67
N VAL A 118 13.57 -0.99 13.14
CA VAL A 118 12.38 -0.13 13.19
C VAL A 118 11.82 0.12 11.79
N ASP A 119 12.67 0.08 10.76
CA ASP A 119 12.27 0.34 9.38
C ASP A 119 11.45 -0.81 8.78
N VAL A 120 11.61 -2.04 9.28
CA VAL A 120 10.74 -3.19 8.94
C VAL A 120 9.30 -2.98 9.40
N GLY A 121 9.09 -2.16 10.44
CA GLY A 121 7.76 -1.79 10.93
C GLY A 121 7.16 -0.55 10.29
N ARG A 122 7.96 0.23 9.55
CA ARG A 122 7.46 1.36 8.77
C ARG A 122 6.78 0.81 7.52
N LYS A 123 5.48 0.54 7.64
CA LYS A 123 4.61 0.59 6.47
C LYS A 123 4.68 2.04 5.99
N VAL A 124 5.60 2.32 5.07
CA VAL A 124 5.67 3.61 4.37
C VAL A 124 4.26 3.88 3.89
N GLU A 125 3.69 5.01 4.32
CA GLU A 125 2.35 5.36 3.89
C GLU A 125 2.30 5.30 2.39
N LYS A 126 1.22 4.69 1.94
CA LYS A 126 1.09 4.34 0.57
C LYS A 126 0.75 5.62 -0.25
N LYS A 127 1.74 6.48 -0.58
CA LYS A 127 1.76 7.45 -1.72
C LYS A 127 1.05 6.94 -2.99
N ASN A 128 -0.21 7.33 -3.13
CA ASN A 128 -1.07 6.93 -4.23
C ASN A 128 -0.48 7.36 -5.58
N LEU A 129 -0.47 6.45 -6.57
CA LEU A 129 0.09 6.68 -7.93
C LEU A 129 -0.59 7.85 -8.68
N TYR A 130 -1.76 8.25 -8.21
CA TYR A 130 -2.60 9.30 -8.78
C TYR A 130 -2.53 10.63 -8.02
N GLU A 131 -1.90 10.66 -6.84
CA GLU A 131 -1.85 11.85 -5.97
C GLU A 131 -0.42 12.39 -5.93
N ASP A 132 -0.21 13.61 -6.43
CA ASP A 132 1.06 14.30 -6.31
C ASP A 132 1.09 15.13 -5.02
N THR A 133 2.01 14.79 -4.12
CA THR A 133 2.30 15.48 -2.84
C THR A 133 2.55 16.99 -2.96
N ARG A 134 2.69 17.55 -4.18
CA ARG A 134 2.74 18.99 -4.41
C ARG A 134 1.40 19.69 -4.28
N GLU A 135 0.28 19.02 -4.56
CA GLU A 135 -1.06 19.61 -4.38
C GLU A 135 -1.36 19.92 -2.91
N GLU A 136 -1.01 19.02 -2.00
CA GLU A 136 -1.13 19.24 -0.56
C GLU A 136 -0.29 20.45 -0.10
N LYS A 137 0.91 20.61 -0.68
CA LYS A 137 1.80 21.76 -0.41
C LYS A 137 1.30 23.07 -1.02
N MET A 138 0.50 23.03 -2.08
CA MET A 138 -0.14 24.22 -2.67
C MET A 138 -1.44 24.61 -1.94
N ALA A 139 -2.16 23.62 -1.39
CA ALA A 139 -3.33 23.85 -0.54
C ALA A 139 -2.96 24.42 0.85
N ASP A 140 -1.71 24.22 1.29
CA ASP A 140 -1.14 24.78 2.52
C ASP A 140 -0.91 26.30 2.41
N THR A 141 -2.00 27.06 2.45
CA THR A 141 -2.04 28.53 2.36
C THR A 141 -1.58 29.18 3.67
N MET A 142 -0.89 30.34 3.58
CA MET A 142 -0.34 31.10 4.73
C MET A 142 -1.33 31.35 5.87
N ASP A 143 -2.63 31.38 5.56
CA ASP A 143 -3.72 31.60 6.50
C ASP A 143 -3.88 30.46 7.53
N GLN A 144 -3.30 29.29 7.28
CA GLN A 144 -3.34 28.13 8.18
C GLN A 144 -2.04 27.93 8.96
N TRP A 145 -1.12 28.90 8.93
CA TRP A 145 0.23 28.73 9.50
C TRP A 145 0.35 29.38 10.87
N ASP A 146 0.70 28.58 11.87
CA ASP A 146 1.09 29.08 13.18
C ASP A 146 2.42 29.86 13.13
N GLU A 147 2.64 30.75 14.10
CA GLU A 147 3.80 31.65 14.14
C GLU A 147 5.15 30.90 14.14
N GLU A 148 5.19 29.69 14.69
CA GLU A 148 6.38 28.84 14.65
C GLU A 148 6.68 28.28 13.24
N LYS A 149 5.63 27.94 12.48
CA LYS A 149 5.75 27.49 11.09
C LYS A 149 6.19 28.66 10.20
N LEU A 150 5.63 29.85 10.45
CA LEU A 150 6.01 31.08 9.74
C LEU A 150 7.49 31.42 9.94
N ARG A 151 7.99 31.35 11.19
CA ARG A 151 9.42 31.58 11.49
C ARG A 151 10.34 30.59 10.76
N LYS A 152 9.96 29.32 10.66
CA LYS A 152 10.72 28.29 9.92
C LYS A 152 10.78 28.58 8.42
N VAL A 153 9.70 29.07 7.81
CA VAL A 153 9.68 29.38 6.38
C VAL A 153 10.44 30.67 6.04
N VAL A 154 10.41 31.68 6.92
CA VAL A 154 11.21 32.91 6.75
C VAL A 154 12.70 32.59 6.78
N LEU A 155 13.13 31.68 7.68
CA LEU A 155 14.51 31.19 7.73
C LEU A 155 14.92 30.40 6.48
N SER A 156 13.98 29.72 5.81
CA SER A 156 14.27 28.90 4.62
C SER A 156 14.17 29.65 3.28
N LYS A 157 13.62 30.87 3.25
CA LYS A 157 13.30 31.63 2.01
C LYS A 157 14.44 32.49 1.45
N HIS A 158 15.70 32.28 1.83
CA HIS A 158 16.85 33.04 1.31
C HIS A 158 17.38 32.53 -0.06
N GLY A 159 16.51 32.06 -0.94
CA GLY A 159 16.88 31.57 -2.27
C GLY A 159 15.78 31.83 -3.31
N ASN A 160 16.16 32.37 -4.47
CA ASN A 160 15.25 32.75 -5.55
C ASN A 160 14.41 31.53 -6.02
N PRO A 161 13.07 31.57 -5.95
CA PRO A 161 12.23 30.45 -6.36
C PRO A 161 12.22 30.31 -7.89
N ARG A 162 12.58 29.12 -8.40
CA ARG A 162 12.42 28.78 -9.82
C ARG A 162 10.95 28.42 -10.08
N THR A 163 10.36 28.98 -11.12
CA THR A 163 9.00 28.68 -11.56
C THR A 163 8.95 27.29 -12.21
N THR A 164 8.20 26.35 -11.63
CA THR A 164 7.93 25.05 -12.25
C THR A 164 6.88 25.22 -13.34
N THR A 165 7.23 24.91 -14.58
CA THR A 165 6.28 24.93 -15.71
C THR A 165 5.33 23.74 -15.64
N ASP A 166 4.03 24.01 -15.80
CA ASP A 166 2.92 23.05 -15.75
C ASP A 166 2.83 22.10 -16.97
N ALA A 167 3.89 22.02 -17.77
CA ALA A 167 3.92 21.19 -18.97
C ALA A 167 4.39 19.78 -18.61
N SER A 168 3.52 18.78 -18.76
CA SER A 168 3.90 17.37 -18.69
C SER A 168 4.80 16.99 -19.88
N PRO A 169 6.06 16.58 -19.69
CA PRO A 169 6.86 16.02 -20.77
C PRO A 169 6.42 14.58 -20.91
N PHE A 170 5.62 14.35 -21.93
CA PHE A 170 5.09 13.04 -22.30
C PHE A 170 6.21 11.98 -22.43
N SER A 171 7.47 12.36 -22.67
CA SER A 171 8.59 11.42 -22.88
C SER A 171 9.04 10.67 -21.62
N LEU A 172 9.18 11.33 -20.47
CA LEU A 172 9.58 10.65 -19.22
C LEU A 172 8.46 9.77 -18.68
N LEU A 173 7.21 10.18 -18.91
CA LEU A 173 6.03 9.39 -18.55
C LEU A 173 5.89 8.15 -19.43
N TYR A 174 6.12 8.25 -20.73
CA TYR A 174 5.98 7.11 -21.66
C TYR A 174 7.03 6.02 -21.42
N ASP A 175 8.26 6.41 -21.10
CA ASP A 175 9.31 5.46 -20.71
C ASP A 175 8.97 4.80 -19.38
N ALA A 176 8.56 5.56 -18.36
CA ALA A 176 8.05 4.99 -17.11
C ALA A 176 6.86 4.05 -17.36
N LEU A 177 5.94 4.39 -18.27
CA LEU A 177 4.76 3.60 -18.59
C LEU A 177 5.11 2.25 -19.25
N LYS A 178 5.97 2.27 -20.28
CA LYS A 178 6.46 1.07 -20.96
C LYS A 178 7.23 0.15 -20.01
N LEU A 179 8.00 0.74 -19.10
CA LEU A 179 8.75 0.01 -18.09
C LEU A 179 7.86 -0.52 -16.97
N THR A 180 6.76 0.15 -16.57
CA THR A 180 5.78 -0.33 -15.57
C THR A 180 4.90 -1.49 -16.07
N ASP A 181 4.58 -1.55 -17.37
CA ASP A 181 3.80 -2.64 -17.97
C ASP A 181 4.66 -3.91 -18.20
N THR A 182 5.97 -3.75 -18.41
CA THR A 182 6.91 -4.87 -18.71
C THR A 182 7.66 -5.37 -17.49
N ASN A 183 8.17 -4.46 -16.65
CA ASN A 183 8.71 -4.76 -15.34
C ASN A 183 7.67 -4.31 -14.31
N ARG A 184 6.99 -5.28 -13.70
CA ARG A 184 6.10 -5.13 -12.53
C ARG A 184 6.85 -4.60 -11.27
N SER A 185 7.94 -3.87 -11.46
CA SER A 185 8.92 -3.44 -10.46
C SER A 185 8.97 -1.92 -10.31
N PHE A 186 8.32 -1.15 -11.19
CA PHE A 186 8.04 0.28 -10.95
C PHE A 186 6.67 0.44 -10.28
N GLY A 187 6.45 -0.32 -9.20
CA GLY A 187 5.44 0.05 -8.21
C GLY A 187 5.98 1.17 -7.32
N TRP A 188 5.10 1.75 -6.50
CA TRP A 188 5.32 2.38 -5.19
C TRP A 188 6.62 3.17 -4.90
N PHE A 189 7.76 2.54 -5.12
CA PHE A 189 9.14 2.95 -4.82
C PHE A 189 9.88 3.55 -6.03
N TRP A 190 9.21 3.90 -7.14
CA TRP A 190 9.89 4.58 -8.23
C TRP A 190 10.22 6.02 -7.84
N GLU A 191 11.52 6.30 -7.73
CA GLU A 191 12.05 7.63 -7.53
C GLU A 191 12.43 8.22 -8.89
N CYS A 192 11.96 9.44 -9.16
CA CYS A 192 12.35 10.15 -10.36
C CYS A 192 13.88 10.32 -10.36
N PRO A 193 14.59 10.04 -11.47
CA PRO A 193 16.02 10.31 -11.61
C PRO A 193 16.43 11.77 -11.33
N ASN A 194 15.47 12.71 -11.37
CA ASN A 194 15.66 14.13 -11.06
C ASN A 194 15.25 14.51 -9.61
N GLY A 195 14.86 13.53 -8.79
CA GLY A 195 14.49 13.70 -7.39
C GLY A 195 13.26 14.58 -7.14
N ASP A 196 13.15 15.11 -5.92
CA ASP A 196 12.04 15.97 -5.47
C ASP A 196 11.99 17.35 -6.15
N ASN A 197 13.06 17.76 -6.85
CA ASN A 197 13.15 19.03 -7.58
C ASN A 197 12.81 18.90 -9.07
N CYS A 198 12.17 17.80 -9.48
CA CYS A 198 11.74 17.64 -10.85
C CYS A 198 10.74 18.74 -11.25
N GLN A 199 11.00 19.39 -12.38
CA GLN A 199 10.16 20.42 -12.96
C GLN A 199 8.74 19.94 -13.32
N TYR A 200 8.53 18.62 -13.37
CA TYR A 200 7.36 18.00 -13.95
C TYR A 200 6.54 17.21 -12.92
N ARG A 201 5.21 17.09 -13.15
CA ARG A 201 4.29 16.35 -12.27
C ARG A 201 4.62 14.86 -12.25
N HIS A 202 4.63 14.26 -11.06
CA HIS A 202 4.95 12.84 -10.84
C HIS A 202 3.68 12.04 -10.50
N ALA A 203 2.64 12.24 -11.29
CA ALA A 203 1.39 11.51 -11.19
C ALA A 203 0.96 11.06 -12.58
N LEU A 204 0.28 9.92 -12.64
CA LEU A 204 -0.40 9.52 -13.86
C LEU A 204 -1.49 10.54 -14.19
N PRO A 205 -1.67 10.90 -15.48
CA PRO A 205 -2.75 11.78 -15.88
C PRO A 205 -4.10 11.29 -15.35
N PRO A 206 -4.98 12.19 -14.86
CA PRO A 206 -6.29 11.81 -14.35
C PRO A 206 -7.07 11.04 -15.43
N GLY A 207 -7.55 9.84 -15.10
CA GLY A 207 -8.25 8.94 -16.02
C GLY A 207 -7.37 7.89 -16.73
N PHE A 208 -6.04 7.91 -16.55
CA PHE A 208 -5.17 6.86 -17.09
C PHE A 208 -5.20 5.59 -16.23
N VAL A 209 -5.86 4.54 -16.73
CA VAL A 209 -5.91 3.21 -16.10
C VAL A 209 -4.93 2.27 -16.80
N LEU A 210 -4.07 1.62 -16.02
CA LEU A 210 -3.09 0.66 -16.52
C LEU A 210 -3.79 -0.50 -17.26
N LYS A 211 -3.15 -1.04 -18.30
CA LYS A 211 -3.71 -2.15 -19.09
C LYS A 211 -4.02 -3.38 -18.23
N SER A 212 -3.17 -3.66 -17.24
CA SER A 212 -3.38 -4.73 -16.27
C SER A 212 -4.62 -4.52 -15.38
N GLN A 213 -4.89 -3.28 -14.98
CA GLN A 213 -6.08 -2.94 -14.20
C GLN A 213 -7.36 -2.98 -15.05
N LYS A 214 -7.31 -2.52 -16.31
CA LYS A 214 -8.41 -2.69 -17.26
C LYS A 214 -8.75 -4.17 -17.47
N LYS A 215 -7.73 -5.00 -17.70
CA LYS A 215 -7.91 -6.45 -17.84
C LYS A 215 -8.53 -7.09 -16.60
N ALA A 216 -8.09 -6.71 -15.40
CA ALA A 216 -8.66 -7.20 -14.15
C ALA A 216 -10.13 -6.74 -13.95
N ALA A 217 -10.45 -5.50 -14.32
CA ALA A 217 -11.82 -4.99 -14.28
C ALA A 217 -12.73 -5.70 -15.28
N ASP A 218 -12.23 -5.95 -16.50
CA ASP A 218 -12.95 -6.68 -17.55
C ASP A 218 -13.16 -8.16 -17.17
N GLU A 219 -12.17 -8.80 -16.54
CA GLU A 219 -12.28 -10.16 -16.01
C GLU A 219 -13.27 -10.23 -14.84
N ALA A 220 -13.26 -9.25 -13.94
CA ALA A 220 -14.26 -9.15 -12.88
C ALA A 220 -15.67 -8.91 -13.43
N ALA A 221 -15.82 -8.09 -14.47
CA ALA A 221 -17.10 -7.87 -15.15
C ALA A 221 -17.61 -9.17 -15.82
N LYS A 222 -16.72 -9.94 -16.45
CA LYS A 222 -17.03 -11.26 -17.02
C LYS A 222 -17.33 -12.31 -15.94
N ALA A 223 -16.71 -12.24 -14.78
CA ALA A 223 -17.04 -13.13 -13.66
C ALA A 223 -18.43 -12.80 -13.06
N ASN A 224 -18.86 -11.55 -13.14
CA ASN A 224 -20.19 -11.10 -12.69
C ASN A 224 -21.30 -11.33 -13.72
N THR A 225 -21.00 -11.76 -14.95
CA THR A 225 -22.04 -12.28 -15.83
C THR A 225 -22.46 -13.63 -15.27
N ILE A 226 -23.61 -13.65 -14.62
CA ILE A 226 -24.28 -14.83 -14.09
C ILE A 226 -24.27 -15.92 -15.17
N SER A 227 -23.87 -17.14 -14.79
CA SER A 227 -23.88 -18.27 -15.71
C SER A 227 -25.30 -18.48 -16.25
N LEU A 228 -25.43 -19.02 -17.47
CA LEU A 228 -26.75 -19.27 -18.05
C LEU A 228 -27.57 -20.19 -17.12
N GLU A 229 -26.89 -21.11 -16.46
CA GLU A 229 -27.41 -22.06 -15.49
C GLU A 229 -27.99 -21.35 -14.26
N ASP A 230 -27.24 -20.44 -13.64
CA ASP A 230 -27.69 -19.69 -12.46
C ASP A 230 -28.89 -18.78 -12.80
N PHE A 231 -28.89 -18.18 -13.99
CA PHE A 231 -30.03 -17.41 -14.47
C PHE A 231 -31.28 -18.29 -14.65
N LEU A 232 -31.12 -19.47 -15.24
CA LEU A 232 -32.21 -20.43 -15.42
C LEU A 232 -32.76 -20.97 -14.09
N GLU A 233 -31.91 -21.20 -13.08
CA GLU A 233 -32.34 -21.64 -11.75
C GLU A 233 -33.15 -20.57 -11.02
N VAL A 234 -32.71 -19.30 -11.09
CA VAL A 234 -33.44 -18.17 -10.52
C VAL A 234 -34.80 -17.99 -11.19
N GLU A 235 -34.86 -18.01 -12.52
CA GLU A 235 -36.12 -17.88 -13.26
C GLU A 235 -37.05 -19.08 -13.04
N ARG A 236 -36.51 -20.30 -12.93
CA ARG A 236 -37.31 -21.49 -12.59
C ARG A 236 -37.96 -21.38 -11.21
N HIS A 237 -37.26 -20.81 -10.23
CA HIS A 237 -37.83 -20.59 -8.89
C HIS A 237 -38.86 -19.44 -8.86
N LYS A 238 -38.77 -18.49 -9.79
CA LYS A 238 -39.78 -17.42 -9.95
C LYS A 238 -41.06 -17.91 -10.62
N LEU A 239 -41.00 -18.96 -11.43
CA LEU A 239 -42.19 -19.57 -12.03
C LEU A 239 -43.05 -20.22 -10.93
N GLY A 240 -44.24 -19.68 -10.71
CA GLY A 240 -45.21 -20.22 -9.74
C GLY A 240 -45.85 -21.55 -10.16
N SER A 241 -46.82 -22.03 -9.39
CA SER A 241 -47.45 -23.34 -9.57
C SER A 241 -48.42 -23.46 -10.78
N ASN A 242 -48.77 -22.36 -11.44
CA ASN A 242 -49.74 -22.34 -12.55
C ASN A 242 -49.05 -22.51 -13.91
N LEU A 243 -48.46 -23.68 -14.15
CA LEU A 243 -47.73 -23.99 -15.39
C LEU A 243 -48.64 -24.66 -16.42
N THR A 244 -48.60 -24.17 -17.66
CA THR A 244 -49.30 -24.80 -18.78
C THR A 244 -48.50 -26.01 -19.28
N PRO A 245 -49.07 -27.22 -19.34
CA PRO A 245 -48.36 -28.38 -19.86
C PRO A 245 -48.04 -28.19 -21.36
N VAL A 246 -46.84 -28.62 -21.74
CA VAL A 246 -46.37 -28.57 -23.14
C VAL A 246 -46.97 -29.74 -23.89
N THR A 247 -48.15 -29.54 -24.47
CA THR A 247 -48.81 -30.46 -25.39
C THR A 247 -48.60 -29.96 -26.82
N PRO A 248 -48.76 -30.81 -27.86
CA PRO A 248 -48.62 -30.37 -29.25
C PRO A 248 -49.49 -29.15 -29.60
N GLU A 249 -50.70 -29.09 -29.05
CA GLU A 249 -51.64 -27.99 -29.26
C GLU A 249 -51.20 -26.69 -28.57
N SER A 250 -50.70 -26.76 -27.33
CA SER A 250 -50.21 -25.58 -26.60
C SER A 250 -48.90 -25.06 -27.22
N PHE A 251 -48.04 -25.96 -27.68
CA PHE A 251 -46.82 -25.62 -28.40
C PHE A 251 -47.09 -24.98 -29.77
N ALA A 252 -48.06 -25.49 -30.53
CA ALA A 252 -48.44 -24.88 -31.82
C ALA A 252 -48.97 -23.45 -31.65
N LYS A 253 -49.78 -23.21 -30.61
CA LYS A 253 -50.25 -21.85 -30.25
C LYS A 253 -49.07 -20.95 -29.88
N TRP A 254 -48.16 -21.41 -28.99
CA TRP A 254 -46.96 -20.67 -28.60
C TRP A 254 -46.03 -20.36 -29.77
N LYS A 255 -45.80 -21.32 -30.67
CA LYS A 255 -44.92 -21.16 -31.83
C LYS A 255 -45.47 -20.10 -32.78
N LYS A 256 -46.78 -20.11 -33.05
CA LYS A 256 -47.44 -19.04 -33.81
C LYS A 256 -47.25 -17.69 -33.13
N THR A 257 -47.55 -17.58 -31.83
CA THR A 257 -47.38 -16.29 -31.11
C THR A 257 -45.94 -15.78 -31.10
N ARG A 258 -44.94 -16.67 -31.02
CA ARG A 258 -43.53 -16.30 -31.09
C ARG A 258 -43.09 -15.88 -32.47
N MET A 259 -43.54 -16.57 -33.52
CA MET A 259 -43.25 -16.21 -34.91
C MET A 259 -43.91 -14.88 -35.26
N ASP A 260 -45.18 -14.68 -34.89
CA ASP A 260 -45.91 -13.43 -35.10
C ASP A 260 -45.25 -12.27 -34.36
N LYS A 261 -44.80 -12.50 -33.10
CA LYS A 261 -44.05 -11.48 -32.33
C LYS A 261 -42.72 -11.14 -32.99
N LYS A 262 -41.96 -12.15 -33.44
CA LYS A 262 -40.68 -11.94 -34.12
C LYS A 262 -40.87 -11.14 -35.42
N GLN A 263 -41.86 -11.51 -36.23
CA GLN A 263 -42.18 -10.81 -37.46
C GLN A 263 -42.63 -9.38 -37.18
N ALA A 264 -43.46 -9.15 -36.15
CA ALA A 264 -43.87 -7.81 -35.74
C ALA A 264 -42.68 -6.95 -35.25
N GLU A 265 -41.72 -7.53 -34.52
CA GLU A 265 -40.48 -6.85 -34.11
C GLU A 265 -39.59 -6.50 -35.30
N GLU A 266 -39.41 -7.44 -36.24
CA GLU A 266 -38.64 -7.21 -37.49
C GLU A 266 -39.30 -6.17 -38.38
N GLU A 267 -40.62 -6.22 -38.56
CA GLU A 267 -41.39 -5.21 -39.30
C GLU A 267 -41.36 -3.84 -38.61
N ALA A 268 -41.40 -3.79 -37.27
CA ALA A 268 -41.28 -2.54 -36.52
C ALA A 268 -39.88 -1.94 -36.68
N LEU A 269 -38.83 -2.75 -36.64
CA LEU A 269 -37.47 -2.32 -36.92
C LEU A 269 -37.32 -1.86 -38.37
N HIS A 270 -37.90 -2.58 -39.33
CA HIS A 270 -37.89 -2.20 -40.75
C HIS A 270 -38.58 -0.85 -40.97
N LYS A 271 -39.79 -0.67 -40.42
CA LYS A 271 -40.53 0.61 -40.47
C LYS A 271 -39.79 1.75 -39.76
N ALA A 272 -39.13 1.47 -38.63
CA ALA A 272 -38.31 2.47 -37.95
C ALA A 272 -37.11 2.89 -38.82
N LYS A 273 -36.46 1.95 -39.50
CA LYS A 273 -35.38 2.22 -40.47
C LYS A 273 -35.89 3.00 -41.69
N GLU A 274 -37.05 2.63 -42.25
CA GLU A 274 -37.71 3.36 -43.34
C GLU A 274 -37.98 4.82 -42.95
N VAL A 275 -38.49 5.08 -41.75
CA VAL A 275 -38.73 6.46 -41.27
C VAL A 275 -37.43 7.24 -41.07
N GLN A 276 -36.38 6.62 -40.52
CA GLN A 276 -35.07 7.28 -40.38
C GLN A 276 -34.46 7.62 -41.74
N ASN A 277 -34.60 6.72 -42.70
CA ASN A 277 -34.09 6.88 -44.04
C ASN A 277 -34.90 7.89 -44.87
N ALA A 278 -36.23 7.89 -44.76
CA ALA A 278 -37.09 8.92 -45.34
C ALA A 278 -36.84 10.33 -44.74
N ALA A 279 -36.39 10.39 -43.49
CA ALA A 279 -35.96 11.63 -42.83
C ALA A 279 -34.52 12.07 -43.22
N GLY A 280 -33.87 11.37 -44.15
CA GLY A 280 -32.51 11.68 -44.63
C GLY A 280 -31.39 11.40 -43.62
N LYS A 281 -31.67 10.64 -42.55
CA LYS A 281 -30.69 10.22 -41.54
C LYS A 281 -30.12 8.84 -41.88
N ASN A 282 -29.43 8.79 -43.01
CA ASN A 282 -28.80 7.56 -43.52
C ASN A 282 -27.42 7.33 -42.85
N THR A 283 -26.96 8.30 -42.05
CA THR A 283 -25.70 8.28 -41.31
C THR A 283 -25.76 7.30 -40.13
N GLY A 284 -25.23 6.09 -40.33
CA GLY A 284 -25.09 5.07 -39.28
C GLY A 284 -25.57 3.67 -39.67
N MET A 285 -26.18 3.51 -40.84
CA MET A 285 -26.50 2.18 -41.37
C MET A 285 -25.25 1.53 -42.00
N SER A 286 -25.09 0.22 -41.81
CA SER A 286 -24.05 -0.57 -42.48
C SER A 286 -24.27 -0.54 -44.00
N GLY A 287 -23.20 -0.58 -44.80
CA GLY A 287 -23.32 -0.67 -46.27
C GLY A 287 -24.18 -1.86 -46.72
N ARG A 288 -24.16 -2.97 -45.97
CA ARG A 288 -25.06 -4.12 -46.21
C ARG A 288 -26.52 -3.80 -45.93
N ASP A 289 -26.79 -2.98 -44.91
CA ASP A 289 -28.14 -2.58 -44.51
C ASP A 289 -28.72 -1.59 -45.55
N LEU A 290 -27.89 -0.71 -46.11
CA LEU A 290 -28.28 0.15 -47.24
C LEU A 290 -28.64 -0.67 -48.50
N PHE A 291 -27.81 -1.66 -48.85
CA PHE A 291 -28.02 -2.48 -50.04
C PHE A 291 -29.25 -3.38 -49.93
N GLN A 292 -29.55 -3.90 -48.73
CA GLN A 292 -30.77 -4.68 -48.47
C GLN A 292 -32.03 -3.81 -48.46
N TYR A 293 -31.92 -2.54 -48.09
CA TYR A 293 -33.03 -1.61 -48.01
C TYR A 293 -33.48 -1.12 -49.40
N ASN A 294 -32.55 -0.71 -50.26
CA ASN A 294 -32.86 -0.39 -51.65
C ASN A 294 -31.67 -0.70 -52.56
N PRO A 295 -31.66 -1.87 -53.23
CA PRO A 295 -30.61 -2.26 -54.18
C PRO A 295 -30.47 -1.28 -55.36
N GLU A 296 -31.56 -0.64 -55.78
CA GLU A 296 -31.57 0.31 -56.92
C GLU A 296 -30.80 1.61 -56.63
N TRP A 297 -30.51 1.92 -55.36
CA TRP A 297 -29.64 3.04 -55.01
C TRP A 297 -28.17 2.80 -55.35
N PHE A 298 -27.81 1.56 -55.69
CA PHE A 298 -26.46 1.11 -56.00
C PHE A 298 -26.36 0.53 -57.42
N GLU A 299 -27.42 0.60 -58.22
CA GLU A 299 -27.30 0.44 -59.66
C GLU A 299 -26.67 1.72 -60.21
N ASP A 300 -25.39 1.64 -60.53
CA ASP A 300 -24.67 2.73 -61.21
C ASP A 300 -25.33 2.95 -62.57
N SER A 301 -25.63 4.21 -62.88
CA SER A 301 -26.05 4.60 -64.23
C SER A 301 -24.88 4.32 -65.18
N ASP A 302 -25.06 3.36 -66.08
CA ASP A 302 -24.13 2.95 -67.15
C ASP A 302 -23.56 4.13 -67.97
N ASP A 303 -22.56 4.85 -67.45
CA ASP A 303 -21.73 5.78 -68.22
C ASP A 303 -20.42 6.09 -67.48
N ASP A 304 -19.44 5.18 -67.57
CA ASP A 304 -18.05 5.54 -67.92
C ASP A 304 -17.20 4.26 -68.07
N GLY A 305 -16.66 4.07 -69.27
CA GLY A 305 -15.92 2.87 -69.69
C GLY A 305 -14.51 2.74 -69.11
N GLU A 306 -14.41 2.51 -67.80
CA GLU A 306 -13.18 2.04 -67.15
C GLU A 306 -13.31 0.57 -66.76
N ASP A 307 -12.27 -0.23 -67.05
CA ASP A 307 -12.18 -1.68 -66.85
C ASP A 307 -12.84 -2.16 -65.54
N ASP A 308 -13.98 -2.83 -65.67
CA ASP A 308 -14.69 -3.48 -64.55
C ASP A 308 -13.72 -4.46 -63.88
N TRP A 309 -13.28 -4.12 -62.66
CA TRP A 309 -12.31 -4.91 -61.92
C TRP A 309 -13.02 -6.20 -61.49
N ASP A 310 -12.81 -7.29 -62.23
CA ASP A 310 -13.44 -8.59 -61.97
C ASP A 310 -13.01 -9.15 -60.61
N LEU A 311 -13.76 -8.75 -59.58
CA LEU A 311 -13.59 -9.12 -58.19
C LEU A 311 -13.73 -10.64 -57.98
N ALA A 312 -14.45 -11.34 -58.86
CA ALA A 312 -14.57 -12.80 -58.79
C ALA A 312 -13.28 -13.48 -59.23
N LYS A 313 -12.65 -12.98 -60.30
CA LYS A 313 -11.32 -13.42 -60.72
C LYS A 313 -10.27 -13.13 -59.67
N TYR A 314 -10.24 -11.91 -59.12
CA TYR A 314 -9.31 -11.55 -58.05
C TYR A 314 -9.50 -12.39 -56.77
N ARG A 315 -10.75 -12.66 -56.37
CA ARG A 315 -11.04 -13.52 -55.22
C ARG A 315 -10.52 -14.94 -55.43
N ARG A 316 -10.71 -15.51 -56.62
CA ARG A 316 -10.21 -16.85 -56.96
C ARG A 316 -8.68 -16.90 -56.94
N GLU A 317 -8.02 -15.92 -57.56
CA GLU A 317 -6.54 -15.83 -57.56
C GLU A 317 -5.98 -15.71 -56.14
N LYS A 318 -6.63 -14.93 -55.28
CA LYS A 318 -6.24 -14.74 -53.88
C LYS A 318 -6.49 -15.98 -53.02
N GLU A 319 -7.59 -16.70 -53.25
CA GLU A 319 -7.87 -17.99 -52.59
C GLU A 319 -6.84 -19.06 -53.00
N GLU A 320 -6.44 -19.09 -54.27
CA GLU A 320 -5.38 -19.99 -54.77
C GLU A 320 -4.01 -19.64 -54.17
N GLU A 321 -3.67 -18.34 -54.06
CA GLU A 321 -2.44 -17.88 -53.41
C GLU A 321 -2.40 -18.24 -51.92
N ASP A 322 -3.49 -18.01 -51.19
CA ASP A 322 -3.61 -18.36 -49.77
C ASP A 322 -3.50 -19.88 -49.55
N LEU A 323 -4.09 -20.70 -50.43
CA LEU A 323 -3.97 -22.16 -50.40
C LEU A 323 -2.52 -22.61 -50.68
N ALA A 324 -1.87 -22.04 -51.69
CA ALA A 324 -0.47 -22.37 -51.99
C ALA A 324 0.48 -21.96 -50.86
N ALA A 325 0.23 -20.82 -50.20
CA ALA A 325 0.96 -20.39 -49.02
C ALA A 325 0.74 -21.35 -47.83
N GLU A 326 -0.49 -21.86 -47.66
CA GLU A 326 -0.80 -22.82 -46.62
C GLU A 326 -0.15 -24.19 -46.90
N GLU A 327 -0.23 -24.69 -48.13
CA GLU A 327 0.45 -25.91 -48.54
C GLU A 327 1.97 -25.83 -48.34
N LYS A 328 2.57 -24.67 -48.67
CA LYS A 328 4.00 -24.44 -48.42
C LYS A 328 4.31 -24.44 -46.93
N ARG A 329 3.50 -23.78 -46.10
CA ARG A 329 3.65 -23.78 -44.64
C ARG A 329 3.52 -25.20 -44.07
N ILE A 330 2.57 -26.00 -44.56
CA ILE A 330 2.38 -27.40 -44.17
C ILE A 330 3.59 -28.26 -44.61
N ALA A 331 4.10 -28.06 -45.82
CA ALA A 331 5.28 -28.77 -46.32
C ALA A 331 6.54 -28.44 -45.51
N ASP A 332 6.75 -27.16 -45.17
CA ASP A 332 7.87 -26.71 -44.33
C ASP A 332 7.78 -27.30 -42.91
N LEU A 333 6.57 -27.38 -42.34
CA LEU A 333 6.32 -28.05 -41.05
C LEU A 333 6.55 -29.56 -41.11
N ALA A 334 6.12 -30.23 -42.19
CA ALA A 334 6.29 -31.67 -42.37
C ALA A 334 7.77 -32.07 -42.55
N LEU A 335 8.59 -31.23 -43.16
CA LEU A 335 10.04 -31.43 -43.29
C LEU A 335 10.79 -31.26 -41.96
N GLN A 336 10.24 -30.46 -41.03
CA GLN A 336 10.85 -30.19 -39.73
C GLN A 336 10.63 -31.32 -38.72
N ASP A 337 9.58 -32.13 -38.89
CA ASP A 337 9.25 -33.28 -38.02
C ASP A 337 9.98 -34.58 -38.42
N GLY A 338 10.62 -34.61 -39.60
CA GLY A 338 11.35 -35.78 -40.13
C GLY A 338 12.82 -35.90 -39.70
N TYR A 339 13.31 -35.06 -38.77
CA TYR A 339 14.71 -35.01 -38.36
C TYR A 339 14.91 -35.33 -36.86
N HIS A 340 14.16 -36.30 -36.33
CA HIS A 340 14.37 -36.83 -34.98
C HIS A 340 14.15 -38.35 -34.83
N GLU A 341 14.62 -39.14 -35.78
CA GLU A 341 14.93 -40.56 -35.53
C GLU A 341 16.31 -40.86 -36.11
N ASP A 342 17.27 -41.07 -35.21
CA ASP A 342 18.41 -42.00 -35.28
C ASP A 342 19.67 -41.43 -34.64
N GLY A 343 19.94 -41.84 -33.39
CA GLY A 343 21.18 -41.52 -32.70
C GLY A 343 21.20 -41.92 -31.22
N ALA A 344 20.94 -43.20 -30.91
CA ALA A 344 21.27 -43.83 -29.63
C ALA A 344 21.95 -45.17 -29.86
#